data_AF-A0A6J1NX68-F1
#
_entry.id   AF-A0A6J1NX68-F1
#
_cell.length_a   1.000
_cell.length_b   1.000
_cell.length_c   1.000
_cell.angle_alpha   90.00
_cell.angle_beta   90.00
_cell.angle_gamma   90.00
#
_symmetry.space_group_name_H-M   'P 1'
#
loop_
_entity.id
_entity.type
_entity.pdbx_description
1 polymer ?
#
loop_
_entity_poly.entity_id
_entity_poly.type
_entity_poly.pdbx_seq_one_letter_code
_entity_poly.pdbx_strand_id
1 'polypeptide(L)'
;MGKHFGELATIRGIIYYTLSPHELKPFAGAIKHGIPNFVPRILDRAWTWAPPFALSIMLYNFIESKYHQQLRKDPRDFMDETDPGIPETDPGMSKTEPEPEPEDKCLKRKSKD
;
A
#
# COMPACT_ATOMS: atom_id res chain seq x y z
N MET A 1 0.51 -42.44 15.84
CA MET A 1 -0.12 -42.76 17.14
C MET A 1 -1.42 -41.96 17.25
N GLY A 2 -2.49 -42.39 16.57
CA GLY A 2 -3.74 -41.64 16.45
C GLY A 2 -4.77 -42.13 17.45
N LYS A 3 -5.41 -41.23 18.20
CA LYS A 3 -6.53 -41.58 19.07
C LYS A 3 -7.76 -41.88 18.21
N HIS A 4 -8.43 -43.00 18.50
CA HIS A 4 -9.67 -43.41 17.83
C HIS A 4 -10.90 -43.01 18.64
N PHE A 5 -12.05 -42.88 17.98
CA PHE A 5 -13.33 -42.65 18.65
C PHE A 5 -13.53 -43.69 19.77
N GLY A 6 -13.80 -43.21 21.00
CA GLY A 6 -13.84 -44.02 22.21
C GLY A 6 -12.67 -43.76 23.18
N GLU A 7 -11.50 -43.35 22.68
CA GLU A 7 -10.28 -43.12 23.48
C GLU A 7 -9.89 -41.63 23.61
N LEU A 8 -10.71 -40.70 23.09
CA LEU A 8 -10.36 -39.27 23.05
C LEU A 8 -10.41 -38.62 24.44
N ALA A 9 -11.55 -38.74 25.13
CA ALA A 9 -11.81 -38.06 26.38
C ALA A 9 -12.94 -38.75 27.16
N THR A 10 -12.87 -38.73 28.49
CA THR A 10 -13.95 -39.16 29.37
C THR A 10 -14.84 -37.96 29.73
N ILE A 11 -15.97 -37.84 29.02
CA ILE A 11 -16.94 -36.76 29.22
C ILE A 11 -18.19 -37.35 29.89
N ARG A 12 -18.67 -36.75 30.97
CA ARG A 12 -19.87 -37.18 31.71
C ARG A 12 -20.85 -36.01 31.84
N GLY A 13 -22.14 -36.28 31.70
CA GLY A 13 -23.21 -35.33 32.03
C GLY A 13 -23.48 -34.21 31.01
N ILE A 14 -23.06 -34.34 29.75
CA ILE A 14 -23.42 -33.37 28.70
C ILE A 14 -24.51 -33.96 27.80
N ILE A 15 -25.58 -33.21 27.60
CA ILE A 15 -26.69 -33.57 26.72
C ILE A 15 -26.69 -32.59 25.55
N TYR A 16 -26.56 -33.12 24.33
CA TYR A 16 -26.62 -32.33 23.10
C TYR A 16 -27.95 -32.61 22.40
N TYR A 17 -28.60 -31.54 21.94
CA TYR A 17 -29.82 -31.64 21.15
C TYR A 17 -29.53 -31.24 19.70
N THR A 18 -30.00 -32.03 18.76
CA THR A 18 -29.80 -31.79 17.32
C THR A 18 -31.11 -32.02 16.58
N LEU A 19 -31.40 -31.17 15.59
CA LEU A 19 -32.51 -31.36 14.67
C LEU A 19 -32.06 -32.14 13.44
N SER A 20 -32.96 -32.92 12.83
CA SER A 20 -32.69 -33.59 11.55
C SER A 20 -32.38 -32.56 10.46
N PRO A 21 -31.40 -32.80 9.56
CA PRO A 21 -31.05 -31.85 8.50
C PRO A 21 -32.22 -31.48 7.58
N HIS A 22 -33.19 -32.37 7.40
CA HIS A 22 -34.36 -32.13 6.55
C HIS A 22 -35.36 -31.11 7.13
N GLU A 23 -35.30 -30.87 8.44
CA GLU A 23 -36.15 -29.91 9.15
C GLU A 23 -35.48 -28.53 9.30
N LEU A 24 -34.20 -28.45 8.98
CA LEU A 24 -33.41 -27.23 9.09
C LEU A 24 -33.45 -26.42 7.80
N LYS A 25 -33.53 -25.10 7.94
CA LYS A 25 -33.31 -24.18 6.82
C LYS A 25 -31.79 -23.94 6.67
N PRO A 26 -31.15 -24.34 5.55
CA PRO A 26 -29.68 -24.32 5.43
C PRO A 26 -29.07 -22.91 5.49
N PHE A 27 -29.86 -21.88 5.15
CA PHE A 27 -29.44 -20.47 5.18
C PHE A 27 -30.27 -19.63 6.15
N ALA A 28 -30.85 -20.25 7.19
CA ALA A 28 -31.55 -19.49 8.23
C ALA A 28 -30.63 -18.41 8.81
N GLY A 29 -31.06 -17.15 8.71
CA GLY A 29 -30.31 -16.04 9.28
C GLY A 29 -29.04 -15.64 8.54
N ALA A 30 -28.79 -16.12 7.31
CA ALA A 30 -27.58 -15.77 6.56
C ALA A 30 -27.39 -14.25 6.41
N ILE A 31 -28.47 -13.51 6.12
CA ILE A 31 -28.42 -12.05 5.99
C ILE A 31 -28.49 -11.38 7.37
N LYS A 32 -29.49 -11.74 8.18
CA LYS A 32 -29.77 -11.10 9.49
C LYS A 32 -28.68 -11.33 10.53
N HIS A 33 -28.08 -12.52 10.56
CA HIS A 33 -27.07 -12.91 11.55
C HIS A 33 -25.69 -13.11 10.91
N GLY A 34 -25.63 -13.55 9.64
CA GLY A 34 -24.35 -13.75 8.96
C GLY A 34 -23.62 -12.44 8.69
N ILE A 35 -24.26 -11.45 8.05
CA ILE A 35 -23.60 -10.18 7.70
C ILE A 35 -23.12 -9.42 8.96
N PRO A 36 -23.95 -9.23 10.01
CA PRO A 36 -23.50 -8.51 11.21
C PRO A 36 -22.38 -9.22 11.98
N ASN A 37 -22.23 -10.54 11.84
CA ASN A 37 -21.13 -11.29 12.45
C ASN A 37 -19.88 -11.33 11.55
N PHE A 38 -20.06 -11.25 10.23
CA PHE A 38 -18.96 -11.29 9.26
C PHE A 38 -18.14 -10.00 9.22
N VAL A 39 -18.82 -8.85 9.29
CA VAL A 39 -18.17 -7.52 9.26
C VAL A 39 -17.14 -7.34 10.39
N PRO A 40 -17.47 -7.54 11.68
CA PRO A 40 -16.48 -7.38 12.75
C PRO A 40 -15.32 -8.36 12.61
N ARG A 41 -15.56 -9.59 12.15
CA ARG A 41 -14.49 -10.58 11.91
C ARG A 41 -13.48 -10.13 10.86
N ILE A 42 -13.92 -9.47 9.79
CA ILE A 42 -13.00 -8.93 8.79
C ILE A 42 -12.22 -7.76 9.37
N LEU A 43 -12.91 -6.85 10.07
CA LEU A 43 -12.30 -5.65 10.63
C LEU A 43 -11.23 -5.99 11.68
N ASP A 44 -11.49 -6.97 12.54
CA ASP A 44 -10.53 -7.45 13.53
C ASP A 44 -9.25 -7.99 12.86
N ARG A 45 -9.41 -8.63 11.70
CA ARG A 45 -8.28 -9.20 10.95
C ARG A 45 -7.63 -8.17 10.01
N ALA A 46 -8.32 -7.11 9.64
CA ALA A 46 -7.85 -6.07 8.72
C ALA A 46 -6.53 -5.46 9.18
N TRP A 47 -6.35 -5.23 10.48
CA TRP A 47 -5.10 -4.68 11.01
C TRP A 47 -3.88 -5.58 10.80
N THR A 48 -4.05 -6.88 10.60
CA THR A 48 -2.92 -7.77 10.34
C THR A 48 -2.48 -7.74 8.88
N TRP A 49 -3.43 -7.71 7.93
CA TRP A 49 -3.10 -7.80 6.50
C TRP A 49 -3.16 -6.45 5.77
N ALA A 50 -3.95 -5.48 6.21
CA ALA A 50 -4.05 -4.18 5.55
C ALA A 50 -2.70 -3.43 5.48
N PRO A 51 -1.84 -3.42 6.53
CA PRO A 51 -0.56 -2.71 6.47
C PRO A 51 0.38 -3.18 5.34
N PRO A 52 0.69 -4.49 5.18
CA PRO A 52 1.55 -4.92 4.08
C PRO A 52 0.91 -4.67 2.70
N PHE A 53 -0.41 -4.78 2.57
CA PHE A 53 -1.11 -4.45 1.31
C PHE A 53 -1.04 -2.96 0.97
N ALA A 54 -1.30 -2.08 1.93
CA ALA A 54 -1.22 -0.63 1.75
C ALA A 54 0.21 -0.20 1.39
N LEU A 55 1.21 -0.76 2.08
CA LEU A 55 2.62 -0.48 1.80
C LEU A 55 2.99 -0.91 0.37
N SER A 56 2.56 -2.09 -0.06
CA SER A 56 2.81 -2.59 -1.42
C SER A 56 2.25 -1.64 -2.50
N ILE A 57 1.00 -1.21 -2.35
CA ILE A 57 0.36 -0.29 -3.30
C ILE A 57 1.07 1.08 -3.30
N MET A 58 1.42 1.60 -2.12
CA MET A 58 2.15 2.86 -2.01
C MET A 58 3.53 2.78 -2.68
N LEU A 59 4.25 1.68 -2.44
CA LEU A 59 5.57 1.45 -3.03
C LEU A 59 5.49 1.35 -4.56
N TYR A 60 4.52 0.60 -5.08
CA TYR A 60 4.28 0.48 -6.52
C TYR A 60 4.06 1.85 -7.18
N ASN A 61 3.14 2.64 -6.64
CA ASN A 61 2.84 3.98 -7.17
C ASN A 61 4.05 4.92 -7.09
N PHE A 62 4.81 4.84 -5.99
CA PHE A 62 6.03 5.63 -5.83
C PHE A 62 7.06 5.29 -6.91
N ILE A 63 7.37 4.00 -7.10
CA ILE A 63 8.36 3.54 -8.08
C ILE A 63 7.96 3.95 -9.49
N GLU A 64 6.70 3.71 -9.88
CA GLU A 64 6.22 4.06 -11.22
C GLU A 64 6.33 5.57 -11.49
N SER A 65 5.95 6.38 -10.50
CA SER A 65 6.06 7.84 -10.60
C SER A 65 7.51 8.32 -10.75
N LYS A 66 8.44 7.67 -10.04
CA LYS A 66 9.88 7.99 -10.09
C LYS A 66 10.51 7.52 -11.39
N TYR A 67 10.16 6.33 -11.84
CA TYR A 67 10.60 5.79 -13.12
C TYR A 67 10.21 6.73 -14.28
N HIS A 68 8.96 7.19 -14.30
CA HIS A 68 8.51 8.16 -15.30
C HIS A 68 9.20 9.53 -15.21
N GLN A 69 9.61 9.96 -14.02
CA GLN A 69 10.40 11.20 -13.85
C GLN A 69 11.82 11.04 -14.38
N GLN A 70 12.47 9.91 -14.09
CA GLN A 70 13.86 9.62 -14.49
C GLN A 70 14.02 9.37 -15.99
N LEU A 71 12.96 8.92 -16.68
CA LEU A 71 12.96 8.81 -18.14
C LEU A 71 13.03 10.18 -18.83
N ARG A 72 12.77 11.29 -18.11
CA ARG A 72 12.93 12.64 -18.64
C ARG A 72 14.37 13.09 -18.46
N LYS A 73 14.92 13.74 -19.48
CA LYS A 73 16.26 14.36 -19.42
C LYS A 73 16.25 15.51 -18.42
N ASP A 74 17.27 15.60 -17.58
CA ASP A 74 17.47 16.76 -16.70
C ASP A 74 18.23 17.85 -17.48
N PRO A 75 17.72 19.10 -17.57
CA PRO A 75 18.43 20.19 -18.24
C PRO A 75 19.79 20.54 -17.62
N ARG A 76 20.05 20.14 -16.36
CA ARG A 76 21.30 20.43 -15.65
C ARG A 76 22.49 19.68 -16.22
N ASP A 77 22.27 18.50 -16.80
CA ASP A 77 23.32 17.66 -17.34
C ASP A 77 23.98 18.28 -18.59
N PHE A 78 23.34 19.27 -19.24
CA PHE A 78 23.82 19.91 -20.47
C PHE A 78 24.51 21.26 -20.26
N MET A 79 24.70 21.71 -19.01
CA MET A 79 25.23 23.06 -18.71
C MET A 79 26.75 23.16 -18.83
N ASP A 80 27.48 22.06 -18.59
CA ASP A 80 28.96 22.03 -18.57
C ASP A 80 29.58 21.30 -19.79
N GLU A 81 28.77 20.82 -20.73
CA GLU A 81 29.21 20.03 -21.90
C GLU A 81 29.67 20.87 -23.12
N THR A 82 29.98 22.14 -22.93
CA THR A 82 30.62 22.99 -23.95
C THR A 82 32.10 22.59 -24.18
N ASP A 83 32.28 21.65 -25.12
CA ASP A 83 33.42 21.33 -25.99
C ASP A 83 34.89 21.39 -25.46
N PRO A 84 35.58 20.25 -25.26
CA PRO A 84 37.03 20.21 -25.09
C PRO A 84 37.72 20.25 -26.47
N GLY A 85 37.97 21.45 -27.02
CA GLY A 85 38.51 21.57 -28.38
C GLY A 85 39.23 22.85 -28.78
N ILE A 86 39.33 23.88 -27.94
CA ILE A 86 40.19 25.04 -28.18
C ILE A 86 40.95 25.36 -26.88
N PRO A 87 42.28 25.46 -26.90
CA PRO A 87 43.04 25.90 -25.73
C PRO A 87 42.82 27.41 -25.55
N GLU A 88 41.77 27.80 -24.83
CA GLU A 88 41.66 29.15 -24.30
C GLU A 88 42.35 29.16 -22.94
N THR A 89 43.66 29.45 -22.98
CA THR A 89 44.25 30.26 -21.91
C THR A 89 43.41 31.52 -21.77
N ASP A 90 42.76 31.70 -20.62
CA ASP A 90 42.58 33.02 -20.02
C ASP A 90 42.45 32.87 -18.49
N PRO A 91 43.44 33.35 -17.71
CA PRO A 91 43.41 33.26 -16.26
C PRO A 91 42.55 34.38 -15.69
N GLY A 92 41.44 33.98 -15.08
CA GLY A 92 40.80 34.74 -14.02
C GLY A 92 39.72 35.74 -14.46
N MET A 93 38.48 35.42 -14.14
CA MET A 93 37.63 36.39 -13.48
C MET A 93 36.64 35.68 -12.55
N SER A 94 36.94 35.75 -11.26
CA SER A 94 35.97 35.71 -10.17
C SER A 94 34.72 36.52 -10.49
N LYS A 95 33.53 36.03 -10.11
CA LYS A 95 32.56 36.77 -9.29
C LYS A 95 31.30 35.95 -8.99
N THR A 96 31.06 35.80 -7.69
CA THR A 96 29.77 36.01 -7.03
C THR A 96 28.74 34.89 -7.15
N GLU A 97 28.61 34.13 -6.05
CA GLU A 97 27.36 33.53 -5.61
C GLU A 97 26.24 34.59 -5.59
N PRO A 98 25.03 34.27 -6.10
CA PRO A 98 23.82 34.81 -5.53
C PRO A 98 23.00 33.67 -4.89
N GLU A 99 22.65 33.91 -3.63
CA GLU A 99 21.81 33.13 -2.71
C GLU A 99 20.43 32.70 -3.27
N PRO A 100 19.79 31.69 -2.63
CA PRO A 100 18.51 31.11 -3.06
C PRO A 100 17.28 31.92 -2.61
N GLU A 101 16.25 32.03 -3.47
CA GLU A 101 14.96 32.67 -3.16
C GLU A 101 13.81 31.99 -3.97
N PRO A 102 12.54 32.09 -3.55
CA PRO A 102 11.76 30.94 -3.08
C PRO A 102 10.50 30.66 -3.92
N GLU A 103 10.04 29.41 -3.81
CA GLU A 103 8.65 28.94 -3.74
C GLU A 103 7.55 29.44 -4.72
N ASP A 104 6.83 28.44 -5.26
CA ASP A 104 5.39 28.41 -5.46
C ASP A 104 4.69 29.35 -6.46
N LYS A 105 4.53 28.88 -7.70
CA LYS A 105 3.42 29.31 -8.59
C LYS A 105 2.64 28.20 -9.31
N CYS A 106 2.90 26.91 -9.07
CA CYS A 106 2.23 25.82 -9.79
C CYS A 106 1.14 25.05 -9.00
N LEU A 107 0.74 25.51 -7.81
CA LEU A 107 -0.27 24.84 -6.97
C LEU A 107 -1.62 25.57 -6.82
N LYS A 108 -1.94 26.53 -7.71
CA LYS A 108 -3.25 27.23 -7.72
C LYS A 108 -3.99 27.08 -9.06
N ARG A 109 -4.13 25.88 -9.61
CA ARG A 109 -5.08 25.60 -10.72
C ARG A 109 -5.63 24.17 -10.73
N LYS A 110 -6.02 23.60 -9.59
CA LYS A 110 -6.94 22.43 -9.55
C LYS A 110 -7.81 22.47 -8.30
N SER A 111 -8.62 23.53 -8.17
CA SER A 111 -9.80 23.54 -7.32
C SER A 111 -10.89 24.34 -8.02
N LYS A 112 -11.46 23.73 -9.06
CA LYS A 112 -12.80 24.05 -9.53
C LYS A 112 -13.27 22.84 -10.33
N ASP A 113 -14.46 22.39 -9.97
CA ASP A 113 -15.18 21.18 -10.38
C ASP A 113 -14.88 19.92 -9.55
#